data_AF-A0A3D3GEW4-F1
#
_entry.id   AF-A0A3D3GEW4-F1
#
_cell.length_a   1.000
_cell.length_b   1.000
_cell.length_c   1.000
_cell.angle_alpha   90.00
_cell.angle_beta   90.00
_cell.angle_gamma   90.00
#
_symmetry.space_group_name_H-M   'P 1'
#
loop_
_entity.id
_entity.type
_entity.pdbx_description
1 polymer ?
#
loop_
_entity_poly.entity_id
_entity_poly.type
_entity_poly.pdbx_seq_one_letter_code
_entity_poly.pdbx_strand_id
1 'polypeptide(L)'
;MGREFLLGMGLFILTLGYPVSALAYTQTMTPSGHLVRWGASGKLNLAGNPANTSGLSETAVRASIVRGLQRWQAAGQGKIGFDYWQGSNPAVYQSNNDYNGYSNVYFASSGRNSATLSPNVLGLTQVWYNTDNGQILETDILLNDRDFRFTTNAKDTSGYGSGGTRFTGGKPNVFLENVITHELGHAFGLSHNEGLQSTMLFMESPEQAYLGCDDQLGIQAIYAAAGMPGRGTLSGVVTAPSGAPVFGAHVQVISQKRGVLLASGLTDSAGHYAISALEPGNYFLMVEPFAAGATALPSFYGAVNSAVCAEKRIFSRTFLLDSGGVGLIPIPVTDGANTAVPAIQVKCSSATGVAGASSAISAAVYKLVDGTRNERIFGILDVLGDNASHVYQLRGVSGHLQVHALSYSMYSPIRTELKLENSYGQEVASRISHPVYEGDSGFANFDAFLTAELPEPGDYFLSVTGMNMSSSMYPAGPMLLDGTPFVVLSGSLNDPTPNLAPDIPNNARCRMSEAFAQYSSPAGDPPRSSRDKDSGGVGFCGTVDTDAKRLKGDSMPGFESGASPFAIVAWFLPWLFMALIRMILLLGQRYRLARSPVDS
;
A
#
# COMPACT_ATOMS: atom_id res chain seq x y z
N MET A 1 -41.07 39.12 -53.57
CA MET A 1 -40.11 39.82 -52.68
C MET A 1 -40.12 39.06 -51.36
N GLY A 2 -39.33 38.01 -51.14
CA GLY A 2 -37.87 37.94 -51.28
C GLY A 2 -37.25 38.29 -49.93
N ARG A 3 -37.22 37.35 -48.98
CA ARG A 3 -36.39 37.45 -47.77
C ARG A 3 -36.04 36.06 -47.25
N GLU A 4 -34.73 35.86 -47.14
CA GLU A 4 -34.02 34.60 -47.06
C GLU A 4 -34.03 33.98 -45.67
N PHE A 5 -34.01 32.65 -45.64
CA PHE A 5 -33.71 31.82 -44.49
C PHE A 5 -32.19 31.80 -44.25
N LEU A 6 -31.73 32.34 -43.12
CA LEU A 6 -30.35 32.14 -42.64
C LEU A 6 -30.31 30.90 -41.74
N LEU A 7 -29.70 29.83 -42.26
CA LEU A 7 -29.27 28.67 -41.47
C LEU A 7 -28.19 29.11 -40.48
N GLY A 8 -28.41 28.88 -39.19
CA GLY A 8 -27.37 28.96 -38.17
C GLY A 8 -26.46 27.73 -38.24
N MET A 9 -25.21 27.92 -38.67
CA MET A 9 -24.14 26.95 -38.45
C MET A 9 -23.81 26.92 -36.95
N GLY A 10 -24.18 25.83 -36.28
CA GLY A 10 -23.69 25.51 -34.94
C GLY A 10 -22.21 25.15 -35.00
N LEU A 11 -21.39 25.96 -34.33
CA LEU A 11 -19.98 25.70 -34.11
C LEU A 11 -19.85 24.54 -33.12
N PHE A 12 -19.64 23.32 -33.62
CA PHE A 12 -19.19 22.19 -32.80
C PHE A 12 -17.76 22.48 -32.35
N ILE A 13 -17.61 22.95 -31.10
CA ILE A 13 -16.30 22.99 -30.43
C ILE A 13 -15.96 21.54 -30.12
N LEU A 14 -15.17 20.90 -31.01
CA LEU A 14 -14.41 19.70 -30.65
C LEU A 14 -13.40 20.13 -29.59
N THR A 15 -13.71 19.91 -28.32
CA THR A 15 -12.71 19.88 -27.26
C THR A 15 -11.82 18.68 -27.54
N LEU A 16 -10.68 18.91 -28.20
CA LEU A 16 -9.56 17.98 -28.19
C LEU A 16 -9.10 17.87 -26.74
N GLY A 17 -9.67 16.91 -26.00
CA GLY A 17 -9.14 16.50 -24.71
C GLY A 17 -7.72 16.01 -24.95
N TYR A 18 -6.74 16.69 -24.36
CA TYR A 18 -5.40 16.14 -24.28
C TYR A 18 -5.52 14.79 -23.55
N PRO A 19 -5.04 13.67 -24.13
CA PRO A 19 -4.95 12.44 -23.39
C PRO A 19 -3.99 12.70 -22.24
N VAL A 20 -4.52 12.81 -21.02
CA VAL A 20 -3.69 12.76 -19.84
C VAL A 20 -3.14 11.35 -19.83
N SER A 21 -1.84 11.21 -20.04
CA SER A 21 -1.20 9.90 -20.00
C SER A 21 -1.46 9.29 -18.64
N ALA A 22 -2.05 8.11 -18.60
CA ALA A 22 -2.11 7.32 -17.39
C ALA A 22 -0.68 7.03 -16.86
N LEU A 23 -0.51 7.06 -15.54
CA LEU A 23 0.80 7.00 -14.90
C LEU A 23 0.93 5.81 -13.96
N ALA A 24 2.19 5.42 -13.75
CA ALA A 24 2.58 4.30 -12.92
C ALA A 24 2.79 4.77 -11.49
N TYR A 25 2.35 3.97 -10.50
CA TYR A 25 2.47 4.30 -9.08
C TYR A 25 1.60 5.50 -8.69
N THR A 26 1.27 5.62 -7.40
CA THR A 26 0.53 6.79 -6.93
C THR A 26 1.48 7.96 -6.82
N GLN A 27 1.58 8.75 -7.88
CA GLN A 27 2.48 9.90 -7.99
C GLN A 27 1.75 11.21 -7.63
N THR A 28 2.51 12.20 -7.16
CA THR A 28 2.00 13.56 -7.00
C THR A 28 1.93 14.24 -8.37
N MET A 29 0.77 14.79 -8.69
CA MET A 29 0.50 15.43 -9.97
C MET A 29 0.11 16.89 -9.76
N THR A 30 0.58 17.75 -10.66
CA THR A 30 0.04 19.10 -10.79
C THR A 30 -1.43 19.03 -11.24
N PRO A 31 -2.24 20.07 -10.98
CA PRO A 31 -3.62 20.13 -11.48
C PRO A 31 -3.73 20.00 -13.01
N SER A 32 -2.67 20.39 -13.73
CA SER A 32 -2.54 20.30 -15.19
C SER A 32 -2.05 18.93 -15.70
N GLY A 33 -1.75 17.97 -14.80
CA GLY A 33 -1.35 16.61 -15.18
C GLY A 33 0.14 16.42 -15.46
N HIS A 34 1.01 17.35 -15.03
CA HIS A 34 2.46 17.14 -14.99
C HIS A 34 2.88 16.42 -13.70
N LEU A 35 3.84 15.50 -13.84
CA LEU A 35 4.47 14.78 -12.73
C LEU A 35 5.26 15.72 -11.82
N VAL A 36 4.94 15.71 -10.53
CA VAL A 36 5.67 16.48 -9.52
C VAL A 36 6.93 15.74 -9.10
N ARG A 37 8.10 16.29 -9.42
CA ARG A 37 9.41 15.70 -9.11
C ARG A 37 10.51 16.74 -9.04
N TRP A 38 11.62 16.43 -8.39
CA TRP A 38 12.83 17.27 -8.48
C TRP A 38 13.32 17.34 -9.92
N GLY A 39 14.00 18.45 -10.26
CA GLY A 39 14.59 18.67 -11.58
C GLY A 39 15.64 17.63 -11.97
N ALA A 40 16.37 17.88 -13.07
CA ALA A 40 17.27 16.89 -13.67
C ALA A 40 18.35 16.29 -12.73
N SER A 41 18.70 16.97 -11.64
CA SER A 41 19.65 16.45 -10.64
C SER A 41 19.06 15.41 -9.69
N GLY A 42 17.73 15.34 -9.55
CA GLY A 42 17.04 14.49 -8.57
C GLY A 42 17.49 14.73 -7.12
N LYS A 43 18.08 15.90 -6.82
CA LYS A 43 18.77 16.17 -5.56
C LYS A 43 17.91 16.96 -4.59
N LEU A 44 17.73 16.43 -3.37
CA LEU A 44 17.09 17.09 -2.23
C LEU A 44 18.16 17.69 -1.30
N ASN A 45 18.12 18.99 -1.06
CA ASN A 45 18.95 19.65 -0.02
C ASN A 45 18.07 19.93 1.19
N LEU A 46 18.31 19.23 2.30
CA LEU A 46 17.42 19.25 3.47
C LEU A 46 18.11 19.87 4.70
N ALA A 47 17.45 20.84 5.33
CA ALA A 47 17.89 21.46 6.58
C ALA A 47 17.07 20.94 7.76
N GLY A 48 17.72 20.35 8.76
CA GLY A 48 17.07 19.75 9.92
C GLY A 48 17.21 20.56 11.21
N ASN A 49 16.10 20.77 11.90
CA ASN A 49 16.09 21.26 13.28
C ASN A 49 15.78 20.11 14.25
N PRO A 50 16.73 19.68 15.10
CA PRO A 50 16.55 18.51 15.94
C PRO A 50 15.78 18.78 17.24
N ALA A 51 15.42 20.04 17.54
CA ALA A 51 14.73 20.39 18.77
C ALA A 51 13.36 19.69 18.84
N ASN A 52 13.17 18.86 19.87
CA ASN A 52 11.98 18.03 20.03
C ASN A 52 11.60 17.85 21.50
N THR A 53 10.36 17.50 21.75
CA THR A 53 9.79 17.15 23.07
C THR A 53 9.65 15.64 23.27
N SER A 54 10.08 14.83 22.30
CA SER A 54 10.08 13.36 22.39
C SER A 54 11.24 12.80 23.22
N GLY A 55 12.26 13.63 23.51
CA GLY A 55 13.46 13.26 24.26
C GLY A 55 14.53 12.59 23.40
N LEU A 56 14.46 12.74 22.07
CA LEU A 56 15.47 12.22 21.15
C LEU A 56 16.71 13.12 21.18
N SER A 57 17.89 12.50 21.16
CA SER A 57 19.15 13.25 21.02
C SER A 57 19.32 13.76 19.58
N GLU A 58 20.10 14.82 19.40
CA GLU A 58 20.42 15.35 18.06
C GLU A 58 21.05 14.28 17.16
N THR A 59 21.88 13.39 17.73
CA THR A 59 22.49 12.26 17.01
C THR A 59 21.44 11.24 16.56
N ALA A 60 20.45 10.93 17.40
CA ALA A 60 19.38 10.00 17.06
C ALA A 60 18.47 10.56 15.95
N VAL A 61 18.13 11.84 16.03
CA VAL A 61 17.37 12.55 14.99
C VAL A 61 18.14 12.51 13.66
N ARG A 62 19.41 12.93 13.68
CA ARG A 62 20.30 12.90 12.51
C ARG A 62 20.37 11.53 11.87
N ALA A 63 20.59 10.49 12.68
CA ALA A 63 20.73 9.13 12.19
C ALA A 63 19.44 8.61 11.55
N SER A 64 18.28 8.95 12.11
CA SER A 64 16.97 8.52 11.59
C SER A 64 16.64 9.18 10.24
N ILE A 65 16.86 10.49 10.13
CA ILE A 65 16.62 11.24 8.87
C ILE A 65 17.59 10.77 7.77
N VAL A 66 18.88 10.65 8.11
CA VAL A 66 19.91 10.19 7.15
C VAL A 66 19.60 8.77 6.66
N ARG A 67 19.18 7.84 7.52
CA ARG A 67 18.81 6.48 7.07
C ARG A 67 17.64 6.50 6.09
N GLY A 68 16.60 7.29 6.38
CA GLY A 68 15.48 7.48 5.44
C GLY A 68 15.95 8.00 4.08
N LEU A 69 16.82 9.03 4.07
CA LEU A 69 17.39 9.59 2.84
C LEU A 69 18.25 8.57 2.07
N GLN A 70 19.05 7.76 2.77
CA GLN A 70 19.89 6.72 2.17
C GLN A 70 19.07 5.60 1.53
N ARG A 71 17.94 5.21 2.14
CA ARG A 71 17.01 4.22 1.56
C ARG A 71 16.46 4.68 0.22
N TRP A 72 15.95 5.91 0.17
CA TRP A 72 15.48 6.49 -1.09
C TRP A 72 16.62 6.61 -2.11
N GLN A 73 17.80 7.09 -1.70
CA GLN A 73 18.96 7.20 -2.59
C GLN A 73 19.36 5.86 -3.22
N ALA A 74 19.38 4.79 -2.41
CA ALA A 74 19.67 3.45 -2.89
C ALA A 74 18.60 2.95 -3.87
N ALA A 75 17.32 3.13 -3.55
CA ALA A 75 16.20 2.76 -4.42
C ALA A 75 16.20 3.51 -5.76
N GLY A 76 16.60 4.79 -5.74
CA GLY A 76 16.71 5.63 -6.93
C GLY A 76 17.94 5.34 -7.81
N GLN A 77 18.76 4.34 -7.49
CA GLN A 77 19.89 3.86 -8.30
C GLN A 77 20.86 4.98 -8.75
N GLY A 78 21.14 5.93 -7.85
CA GLY A 78 22.03 7.06 -8.14
C GLY A 78 21.45 8.14 -9.06
N LYS A 79 20.16 8.05 -9.42
CA LYS A 79 19.41 9.12 -10.11
C LYS A 79 18.83 10.15 -9.16
N ILE A 80 18.79 9.82 -7.87
CA ILE A 80 18.46 10.76 -6.82
C ILE A 80 19.63 10.88 -5.85
N GLY A 81 19.72 12.04 -5.22
CA GLY A 81 20.74 12.32 -4.22
C GLY A 81 20.20 13.23 -3.13
N PHE A 82 20.98 13.36 -2.06
CA PHE A 82 20.64 14.29 -1.00
C PHE A 82 21.88 14.93 -0.39
N ASP A 83 21.70 16.15 0.11
CA ASP A 83 22.55 16.70 1.16
C ASP A 83 21.68 17.03 2.38
N TYR A 84 22.20 16.78 3.57
CA TYR A 84 21.51 17.03 4.83
C TYR A 84 22.41 17.81 5.78
N TRP A 85 21.86 18.91 6.31
CA TRP A 85 22.45 19.70 7.39
C TRP A 85 21.57 19.64 8.61
N GLN A 86 22.16 19.76 9.81
CA GLN A 86 21.40 19.80 11.05
C GLN A 86 22.01 20.80 12.01
N GLY A 87 21.16 21.60 12.65
CA GLY A 87 21.59 22.51 13.70
C GLY A 87 20.43 23.22 14.39
N SER A 88 20.78 24.06 15.36
CA SER A 88 19.83 24.76 16.23
C SER A 88 19.77 26.27 16.00
N ASN A 89 20.58 26.81 15.08
CA ASN A 89 20.55 28.22 14.72
C ASN A 89 19.25 28.54 13.96
N PRO A 90 18.29 29.27 14.55
CA PRO A 90 16.97 29.50 13.93
C PRO A 90 17.01 30.41 12.70
N ALA A 91 18.14 31.08 12.42
CA ALA A 91 18.31 31.83 11.18
C ALA A 91 18.55 30.91 9.96
N VAL A 92 19.09 29.71 10.21
CA VAL A 92 19.49 28.73 9.19
C VAL A 92 18.57 27.51 9.20
N TYR A 93 18.33 26.93 10.38
CA TYR A 93 17.52 25.73 10.59
C TYR A 93 16.13 26.13 11.07
N GLN A 94 15.33 26.56 10.10
CA GLN A 94 14.02 27.16 10.37
C GLN A 94 12.99 26.09 10.72
N SER A 95 12.08 26.43 11.64
CA SER A 95 10.95 25.58 12.03
C SER A 95 9.63 26.19 11.51
N ASN A 96 9.54 26.34 10.19
CA ASN A 96 8.35 26.80 9.47
C ASN A 96 8.25 26.06 8.13
N ASN A 97 7.11 26.24 7.47
CA ASN A 97 6.77 25.70 6.16
C ASN A 97 6.45 26.82 5.15
N ASP A 98 7.03 28.00 5.37
CA ASP A 98 6.89 29.14 4.47
C ASP A 98 7.67 28.85 3.18
N TYR A 99 7.11 29.15 2.01
CA TYR A 99 7.87 29.12 0.75
C TYR A 99 9.01 30.13 0.79
N ASN A 100 10.18 29.68 1.19
CA ASN A 100 11.26 30.54 1.58
C ASN A 100 12.56 30.18 0.87
N GLY A 101 12.62 29.04 0.19
CA GLY A 101 13.76 28.48 -0.52
C GLY A 101 14.55 27.45 0.28
N TYR A 102 14.05 26.99 1.43
CA TYR A 102 14.70 25.96 2.24
C TYR A 102 13.76 24.77 2.35
N SER A 103 14.18 23.59 1.90
CA SER A 103 13.50 22.38 2.32
C SER A 103 13.87 22.05 3.77
N ASN A 104 12.89 22.08 4.67
CA ASN A 104 13.12 21.88 6.11
C ASN A 104 12.61 20.52 6.60
N VAL A 105 13.20 20.00 7.67
CA VAL A 105 12.61 18.96 8.53
C VAL A 105 12.69 19.40 9.98
N TYR A 106 11.55 19.43 10.67
CA TYR A 106 11.46 19.92 12.04
C TYR A 106 10.30 19.30 12.81
N PHE A 107 10.36 19.40 14.13
CA PHE A 107 9.30 18.93 15.02
C PHE A 107 8.32 20.07 15.36
N ALA A 108 7.03 19.75 15.47
CA ALA A 108 5.96 20.71 15.70
C ALA A 108 6.13 21.51 17.00
N SER A 109 6.75 20.93 18.03
CA SER A 109 7.09 21.64 19.27
C SER A 109 8.09 22.79 19.09
N SER A 110 8.90 22.79 18.02
CA SER A 110 9.91 23.82 17.74
C SER A 110 9.39 25.01 16.92
N GLY A 111 8.25 24.87 16.24
CA GLY A 111 7.72 25.87 15.31
C GLY A 111 7.03 27.05 15.99
N ARG A 112 7.41 28.29 15.62
CA ARG A 112 6.96 29.55 16.27
C ARG A 112 5.50 29.95 16.00
N ASN A 113 4.87 29.37 14.97
CA ASN A 113 3.44 29.51 14.63
C ASN A 113 2.87 28.19 14.11
N SER A 114 3.47 27.06 14.53
CA SER A 114 3.36 25.76 13.86
C SER A 114 1.91 25.40 13.56
N ALA A 115 1.61 25.19 12.27
CA ALA A 115 0.36 24.63 11.78
C ALA A 115 -0.15 23.59 12.81
N THR A 116 -1.36 23.80 13.32
CA THR A 116 -2.02 22.82 14.18
C THR A 116 -2.31 21.62 13.31
N LEU A 117 -1.36 20.68 13.29
CA LEU A 117 -1.61 19.35 12.78
C LEU A 117 -2.77 18.77 13.58
N SER A 118 -3.66 18.08 12.88
CA SER A 118 -4.66 17.26 13.56
C SER A 118 -3.95 16.27 14.49
N PRO A 119 -4.49 15.98 15.69
CA PRO A 119 -3.92 14.97 16.60
C PRO A 119 -3.77 13.57 15.99
N ASN A 120 -4.39 13.31 14.83
CA ASN A 120 -4.30 12.05 14.10
C ASN A 120 -3.25 12.06 12.97
N VAL A 121 -2.51 13.16 12.80
CA VAL A 121 -1.47 13.31 11.77
C VAL A 121 -0.10 13.23 12.43
N LEU A 122 0.69 12.24 12.04
CA LEU A 122 2.02 11.95 12.60
C LEU A 122 3.12 12.80 11.99
N GLY A 123 3.03 12.99 10.68
CA GLY A 123 3.95 13.76 9.87
C GLY A 123 3.18 14.47 8.78
N LEU A 124 3.80 15.52 8.25
CA LEU A 124 3.26 16.26 7.13
C LEU A 124 4.40 16.70 6.23
N THR A 125 4.29 16.39 4.95
CA THR A 125 5.16 16.96 3.92
C THR A 125 4.39 17.93 3.04
N GLN A 126 4.83 19.19 3.05
CA GLN A 126 4.37 20.21 2.13
C GLN A 126 5.35 20.34 0.98
N VAL A 127 4.86 20.26 -0.26
CA VAL A 127 5.69 20.26 -1.47
C VAL A 127 5.32 21.49 -2.31
N TRP A 128 6.26 22.39 -2.50
CA TRP A 128 6.14 23.51 -3.44
C TRP A 128 6.68 23.08 -4.79
N TYR A 129 5.93 23.29 -5.86
CA TYR A 129 6.32 22.89 -7.20
C TYR A 129 5.86 23.91 -8.25
N ASN A 130 6.51 23.93 -9.41
CA ASN A 130 6.05 24.71 -10.55
C ASN A 130 4.84 24.02 -11.21
N THR A 131 3.71 24.71 -11.33
CA THR A 131 2.45 24.15 -11.84
C THR A 131 2.48 23.84 -13.34
N ASP A 132 3.37 24.47 -14.08
CA ASP A 132 3.45 24.36 -15.54
C ASP A 132 4.32 23.17 -15.97
N ASN A 133 5.21 22.69 -15.11
CA ASN A 133 6.14 21.60 -15.46
C ASN A 133 6.33 20.54 -14.36
N GLY A 134 5.74 20.71 -13.19
CA GLY A 134 5.84 19.78 -12.06
C GLY A 134 7.18 19.80 -11.31
N GLN A 135 8.10 20.73 -11.61
CA GLN A 135 9.38 20.77 -10.91
C GLN A 135 9.20 21.14 -9.44
N ILE A 136 9.63 20.28 -8.52
CA ILE A 136 9.70 20.58 -7.09
C ILE A 136 10.72 21.71 -6.85
N LEU A 137 10.30 22.69 -6.07
CA LEU A 137 11.04 23.91 -5.71
C LEU A 137 11.50 23.89 -4.25
N GLU A 138 10.69 23.32 -3.35
CA GLU A 138 10.91 23.28 -1.90
C GLU A 138 10.02 22.21 -1.25
N THR A 139 10.49 21.61 -0.16
CA THR A 139 9.75 20.59 0.59
C THR A 139 9.94 20.75 2.09
N ASP A 140 8.87 20.92 2.84
CA ASP A 140 8.91 21.07 4.30
C ASP A 140 8.25 19.88 4.99
N ILE A 141 9.00 19.23 5.87
CA ILE A 141 8.57 18.06 6.63
C ILE A 141 8.37 18.47 8.10
N LEU A 142 7.13 18.38 8.56
CA LEU A 142 6.71 18.64 9.92
C LEU A 142 6.38 17.34 10.66
N LEU A 143 7.07 17.06 11.76
CA LEU A 143 6.86 15.87 12.58
C LEU A 143 6.04 16.22 13.84
N ASN A 144 4.91 15.55 14.06
CA ASN A 144 3.98 15.86 15.15
C ASN A 144 4.41 15.28 16.51
N ASP A 145 5.46 15.83 17.10
CA ASP A 145 5.85 15.47 18.46
C ASP A 145 5.01 16.15 19.55
N ARG A 146 3.96 16.90 19.18
CA ARG A 146 3.02 17.49 20.15
C ARG A 146 2.02 16.45 20.63
N ASP A 147 1.53 15.62 19.71
CA ASP A 147 0.55 14.57 20.01
C ASP A 147 1.21 13.19 20.15
N PHE A 148 2.36 12.97 19.49
CA PHE A 148 3.07 11.70 19.50
C PHE A 148 4.42 11.79 20.24
N ARG A 149 4.91 10.65 20.73
CA ARG A 149 6.27 10.50 21.25
C ARG A 149 7.09 9.68 20.26
N PHE A 150 7.97 10.35 19.52
CA PHE A 150 8.88 9.66 18.62
C PHE A 150 9.97 8.89 19.38
N THR A 151 10.26 7.69 18.92
CA THR A 151 11.28 6.81 19.49
C THR A 151 12.18 6.24 18.38
N THR A 152 13.25 5.56 18.78
CA THR A 152 14.15 4.83 17.88
C THR A 152 13.97 3.32 17.96
N ASN A 153 12.89 2.84 18.57
CA ASN A 153 12.60 1.42 18.70
C ASN A 153 11.54 1.01 17.68
N ALA A 154 11.90 0.15 16.73
CA ALA A 154 11.00 -0.30 15.66
C ALA A 154 9.71 -0.98 16.18
N LYS A 155 9.73 -1.52 17.40
CA LYS A 155 8.58 -2.19 18.03
C LYS A 155 7.57 -1.25 18.67
N ASP A 156 7.87 0.04 18.75
CA ASP A 156 6.99 1.01 19.42
C ASP A 156 5.79 1.44 18.56
N THR A 157 5.86 1.17 17.26
CA THR A 157 4.76 1.32 16.31
C THR A 157 3.82 0.12 16.40
N SER A 158 2.51 0.35 16.57
CA SER A 158 1.49 -0.70 16.51
C SER A 158 0.54 -0.47 15.33
N GLY A 159 0.18 -1.55 14.61
CA GLY A 159 -0.49 -1.57 13.30
C GLY A 159 -1.94 -1.10 13.23
N TYR A 160 -2.23 0.09 13.72
CA TYR A 160 -3.57 0.69 13.68
C TYR A 160 -3.57 2.22 13.61
N GLY A 161 -2.56 2.85 13.00
CA GLY A 161 -2.57 4.30 12.79
C GLY A 161 -2.51 5.17 14.06
N SER A 162 -2.43 4.57 15.25
CA SER A 162 -2.59 5.27 16.53
C SER A 162 -1.31 5.31 17.38
N GLY A 163 -0.20 4.72 16.91
CA GLY A 163 1.01 4.48 17.68
C GLY A 163 0.78 3.58 18.91
N GLY A 164 1.85 3.14 19.57
CA GLY A 164 1.75 2.30 20.76
C GLY A 164 1.11 3.04 21.93
N THR A 165 -0.13 2.69 22.29
CA THR A 165 -0.84 3.31 23.42
C THR A 165 -0.29 2.83 24.77
N ARG A 166 0.13 3.75 25.65
CA ARG A 166 0.43 3.41 27.05
C ARG A 166 -0.86 3.23 27.84
N PHE A 167 -0.93 2.17 28.65
CA PHE A 167 -2.05 1.86 29.55
C PHE A 167 -2.35 2.96 30.59
N THR A 168 -1.46 3.93 30.77
CA THR A 168 -1.49 4.94 31.86
C THR A 168 -1.71 6.38 31.38
N GLY A 169 -2.15 6.58 30.14
CA GLY A 169 -2.21 7.92 29.52
C GLY A 169 -0.83 8.45 29.12
N GLY A 170 -0.83 9.38 28.16
CA GLY A 170 0.37 9.96 27.55
C GLY A 170 0.38 9.84 26.02
N LYS A 171 1.33 10.52 25.37
CA LYS A 171 1.50 10.48 23.91
C LYS A 171 1.81 9.05 23.45
N PRO A 172 1.15 8.51 22.42
CA PRO A 172 1.50 7.21 21.86
C PRO A 172 2.93 7.22 21.32
N ASN A 173 3.64 6.10 21.53
CA ASN A 173 4.98 5.95 20.99
C ASN A 173 4.93 5.62 19.49
N VAL A 174 5.84 6.18 18.71
CA VAL A 174 5.93 5.96 17.26
C VAL A 174 7.39 5.85 16.86
N PHE A 175 7.73 4.86 16.03
CA PHE A 175 9.09 4.77 15.51
C PHE A 175 9.35 5.88 14.50
N LEU A 176 10.31 6.77 14.79
CA LEU A 176 10.60 7.94 13.96
C LEU A 176 10.91 7.58 12.49
N GLU A 177 11.60 6.47 12.27
CA GLU A 177 12.00 6.07 10.91
C GLU A 177 10.81 5.68 10.02
N ASN A 178 9.72 5.16 10.59
CA ASN A 178 8.51 4.88 9.82
C ASN A 178 7.98 6.18 9.20
N VAL A 179 7.81 7.20 10.04
CA VAL A 179 7.24 8.49 9.63
C VAL A 179 8.19 9.24 8.71
N ILE A 180 9.45 9.43 9.09
CA ILE A 180 10.36 10.22 8.24
C ILE A 180 10.64 9.55 6.89
N THR A 181 10.70 8.21 6.81
CA THR A 181 10.89 7.53 5.52
C THR A 181 9.67 7.72 4.61
N HIS A 182 8.46 7.66 5.18
CA HIS A 182 7.21 7.98 4.50
C HIS A 182 7.17 9.43 3.99
N GLU A 183 7.43 10.40 4.88
CA GLU A 183 7.44 11.82 4.52
C GLU A 183 8.47 12.15 3.43
N LEU A 184 9.64 11.50 3.47
CA LEU A 184 10.64 11.64 2.41
C LEU A 184 10.13 11.12 1.06
N GLY A 185 9.25 10.12 1.02
CA GLY A 185 8.61 9.69 -0.22
C GLY A 185 7.80 10.80 -0.88
N HIS A 186 7.03 11.54 -0.08
CA HIS A 186 6.35 12.75 -0.55
C HIS A 186 7.32 13.84 -1.01
N ALA A 187 8.42 14.04 -0.26
CA ALA A 187 9.46 14.98 -0.66
C ALA A 187 10.11 14.61 -2.01
N PHE A 188 10.05 13.34 -2.43
CA PHE A 188 10.48 12.89 -3.76
C PHE A 188 9.34 12.82 -4.79
N GLY A 189 8.12 13.18 -4.46
CA GLY A 189 6.99 13.25 -5.40
C GLY A 189 6.09 12.01 -5.43
N LEU A 190 6.27 11.05 -4.52
CA LEU A 190 5.32 9.96 -4.33
C LEU A 190 4.11 10.43 -3.55
N SER A 191 3.00 9.72 -3.69
CA SER A 191 1.78 9.90 -2.92
C SER A 191 1.35 8.58 -2.30
N HIS A 192 0.26 8.61 -1.54
CA HIS A 192 -0.17 7.47 -0.76
C HIS A 192 -0.53 6.24 -1.60
N ASN A 193 -0.23 5.07 -1.05
CA ASN A 193 -0.59 3.76 -1.56
C ASN A 193 -1.51 3.05 -0.54
N GLU A 194 -2.20 2.00 -0.95
CA GLU A 194 -2.94 1.06 -0.08
C GLU A 194 -2.28 -0.32 0.01
N GLY A 195 -1.13 -0.53 -0.65
CA GLY A 195 -0.35 -1.74 -0.52
C GLY A 195 0.22 -1.92 0.88
N LEU A 196 -0.06 -3.06 1.51
CA LEU A 196 0.32 -3.39 2.90
C LEU A 196 1.80 -3.20 3.22
N GLN A 197 2.65 -3.42 2.22
CA GLN A 197 4.10 -3.38 2.36
C GLN A 197 4.73 -2.05 1.95
N SER A 198 3.92 -1.11 1.47
CA SER A 198 4.40 0.19 1.02
C SER A 198 4.75 1.07 2.22
N THR A 199 5.91 1.70 2.16
CA THR A 199 6.26 2.83 3.02
C THR A 199 5.23 3.95 2.85
N MET A 200 4.71 4.15 1.65
CA MET A 200 3.67 5.13 1.33
C MET A 200 2.24 4.70 1.70
N LEU A 201 2.05 3.59 2.42
CA LEU A 201 0.73 3.25 2.97
C LEU A 201 0.18 4.45 3.76
N PHE A 202 -1.04 4.90 3.44
CA PHE A 202 -1.65 6.14 3.95
C PHE A 202 -1.86 6.21 5.48
N MET A 203 -1.57 5.12 6.19
CA MET A 203 -1.73 5.00 7.62
C MET A 203 -0.49 4.42 8.27
N GLU A 204 -0.26 4.80 9.53
CA GLU A 204 0.90 4.37 10.29
C GLU A 204 0.85 2.88 10.57
N SER A 205 1.96 2.22 10.24
CA SER A 205 2.01 0.77 10.21
C SER A 205 3.45 0.26 10.44
N PRO A 206 3.62 -0.93 11.06
CA PRO A 206 4.93 -1.54 11.23
C PRO A 206 5.73 -1.66 9.92
N GLU A 207 7.05 -1.59 10.02
CA GLU A 207 8.01 -1.69 8.90
C GLU A 207 7.96 -0.60 7.82
N GLN A 208 7.18 0.48 7.97
CA GLN A 208 7.19 1.60 7.00
C GLN A 208 8.56 2.29 6.87
N ALA A 209 9.46 2.09 7.84
CA ALA A 209 10.85 2.50 7.74
C ALA A 209 11.57 1.88 6.54
N TYR A 210 11.10 0.75 6.00
CA TYR A 210 11.74 0.02 4.92
C TYR A 210 10.88 0.03 3.66
N LEU A 211 11.47 0.51 2.56
CA LEU A 211 10.83 0.59 1.25
C LEU A 211 10.40 -0.80 0.76
N GLY A 212 9.12 -0.91 0.39
CA GLY A 212 8.56 -2.06 -0.28
C GLY A 212 8.90 -2.12 -1.76
N CYS A 213 8.40 -3.15 -2.44
CA CYS A 213 8.54 -3.31 -3.89
C CYS A 213 7.99 -2.11 -4.67
N ASP A 214 6.77 -1.69 -4.32
CA ASP A 214 6.07 -0.59 -4.98
C ASP A 214 6.82 0.73 -4.84
N ASP A 215 7.32 1.04 -3.63
CA ASP A 215 8.04 2.30 -3.37
C ASP A 215 9.34 2.38 -4.18
N GLN A 216 10.08 1.26 -4.26
CA GLN A 216 11.34 1.19 -4.99
C GLN A 216 11.13 1.32 -6.50
N LEU A 217 10.11 0.66 -7.05
CA LEU A 217 9.80 0.81 -8.46
C LEU A 217 9.18 2.18 -8.77
N GLY A 218 8.41 2.75 -7.84
CA GLY A 218 7.83 4.08 -7.98
C GLY A 218 8.90 5.16 -8.08
N ILE A 219 9.90 5.15 -7.19
CA ILE A 219 10.99 6.12 -7.27
C ILE A 219 11.83 5.94 -8.53
N GLN A 220 12.04 4.69 -8.98
CA GLN A 220 12.70 4.40 -10.25
C GLN A 220 11.86 4.87 -11.44
N ALA A 221 10.53 4.75 -11.37
CA ALA A 221 9.62 5.23 -12.40
C ALA A 221 9.68 6.76 -12.54
N ILE A 222 9.82 7.49 -11.43
CA ILE A 222 9.89 8.96 -11.43
C ILE A 222 11.26 9.46 -11.91
N TYR A 223 12.36 8.84 -11.46
CA TYR A 223 13.73 9.40 -11.64
C TYR A 223 14.64 8.59 -12.56
N ALA A 224 14.36 7.31 -12.81
CA ALA A 224 15.18 6.43 -13.63
C ALA A 224 14.51 6.00 -14.96
N ALA A 225 13.19 6.13 -15.12
CA ALA A 225 12.41 5.50 -16.20
C ALA A 225 12.79 5.85 -17.64
N ALA A 226 13.44 6.97 -17.91
CA ALA A 226 13.88 7.29 -19.27
C ALA A 226 15.05 6.38 -19.69
N GLY A 227 14.71 5.21 -20.24
CA GLY A 227 15.65 4.28 -20.84
C GLY A 227 16.32 3.29 -19.88
N MET A 228 15.64 2.83 -18.82
CA MET A 228 16.10 1.66 -18.07
C MET A 228 16.02 0.41 -18.96
N PRO A 229 17.15 -0.18 -19.39
CA PRO A 229 17.14 -1.43 -20.13
C PRO A 229 16.61 -2.55 -19.22
N GLY A 230 15.92 -3.54 -19.78
CA GLY A 230 15.35 -4.64 -19.01
C GLY A 230 14.06 -4.29 -18.28
N ARG A 231 13.30 -3.27 -18.74
CA ARG A 231 12.04 -2.83 -18.11
C ARG A 231 10.93 -2.67 -19.13
N GLY A 232 9.73 -3.12 -18.78
CA GLY A 232 8.51 -2.97 -19.57
C GLY A 232 7.40 -2.22 -18.83
N THR A 233 6.28 -2.05 -19.52
CA THR A 233 5.09 -1.35 -19.03
C THR A 233 3.85 -2.21 -19.27
N LEU A 234 2.92 -2.21 -18.32
CA LEU A 234 1.55 -2.68 -18.49
C LEU A 234 0.63 -1.47 -18.65
N SER A 235 -0.33 -1.50 -19.56
CA SER A 235 -1.35 -0.45 -19.63
C SER A 235 -2.73 -1.01 -19.97
N GLY A 236 -3.78 -0.37 -19.45
CA GLY A 236 -5.14 -0.87 -19.63
C GLY A 236 -6.19 0.16 -19.21
N VAL A 237 -7.43 -0.30 -19.10
CA VAL A 237 -8.57 0.51 -18.66
C VAL A 237 -9.40 -0.21 -17.61
N VAL A 238 -9.93 0.55 -16.66
CA VAL A 238 -10.90 0.09 -15.67
C VAL A 238 -12.25 0.74 -15.93
N THR A 239 -13.30 -0.08 -15.97
CA THR A 239 -14.68 0.38 -16.23
C THR A 239 -15.66 -0.14 -15.19
N ALA A 240 -16.71 0.64 -14.94
CA ALA A 240 -17.87 0.22 -14.18
C ALA A 240 -18.71 -0.79 -14.97
N PRO A 241 -19.66 -1.52 -14.34
CA PRO A 241 -20.60 -2.39 -15.05
C PRO A 241 -21.42 -1.67 -16.13
N SER A 242 -21.64 -0.35 -15.97
CA SER A 242 -22.29 0.50 -16.96
C SER A 242 -21.44 0.80 -18.20
N GLY A 243 -20.15 0.43 -18.19
CA GLY A 243 -19.17 0.79 -19.21
C GLY A 243 -18.51 2.16 -18.98
N ALA A 244 -18.94 2.92 -17.97
CA ALA A 244 -18.31 4.20 -17.62
C ALA A 244 -16.87 3.99 -17.09
N PRO A 245 -15.94 4.91 -17.35
CA PRO A 245 -14.60 4.84 -16.76
C PRO A 245 -14.66 4.99 -15.24
N VAL A 246 -13.77 4.29 -14.53
CA VAL A 246 -13.60 4.46 -13.08
C VAL A 246 -12.38 5.31 -12.82
N PHE A 247 -12.57 6.51 -12.28
CA PHE A 247 -11.47 7.39 -11.90
C PHE A 247 -10.97 7.06 -10.49
N GLY A 248 -9.66 6.80 -10.35
CA GLY A 248 -9.02 6.48 -9.06
C GLY A 248 -9.26 5.06 -8.55
N ALA A 249 -9.61 4.12 -9.42
CA ALA A 249 -9.48 2.71 -9.11
C ALA A 249 -7.99 2.40 -8.86
N HIS A 250 -7.72 1.71 -7.74
CA HIS A 250 -6.38 1.28 -7.35
C HIS A 250 -6.08 -0.05 -8.03
N VAL A 251 -5.16 -0.01 -9.00
CA VAL A 251 -4.71 -1.17 -9.78
C VAL A 251 -3.45 -1.71 -9.14
N GLN A 252 -3.40 -3.01 -8.87
CA GLN A 252 -2.24 -3.70 -8.32
C GLN A 252 -1.75 -4.80 -9.26
N VAL A 253 -0.44 -4.96 -9.29
CA VAL A 253 0.30 -5.90 -10.13
C VAL A 253 1.02 -6.89 -9.25
N ILE A 254 0.63 -8.16 -9.35
CA ILE A 254 1.21 -9.28 -8.62
C ILE A 254 2.24 -9.95 -9.53
N SER A 255 3.50 -9.98 -9.11
CA SER A 255 4.54 -10.70 -9.85
C SER A 255 4.38 -12.20 -9.63
N GLN A 256 4.16 -12.96 -10.70
CA GLN A 256 4.06 -14.42 -10.60
C GLN A 256 5.36 -15.05 -10.11
N LYS A 257 6.50 -14.52 -10.56
CA LYS A 257 7.84 -15.05 -10.27
C LYS A 257 8.32 -14.72 -8.85
N ARG A 258 8.01 -13.52 -8.35
CA ARG A 258 8.38 -13.11 -6.98
C ARG A 258 7.33 -13.54 -5.96
N GLY A 259 6.07 -13.70 -6.38
CA GLY A 259 4.93 -13.95 -5.50
C GLY A 259 4.70 -12.82 -4.51
N VAL A 260 4.74 -11.58 -5.00
CA VAL A 260 4.50 -10.38 -4.20
C VAL A 260 3.67 -9.38 -5.01
N LEU A 261 2.94 -8.51 -4.31
CA LEU A 261 2.41 -7.27 -4.88
C LEU A 261 3.61 -6.39 -5.23
N LEU A 262 3.95 -6.33 -6.51
CA LEU A 262 5.18 -5.71 -6.98
C LEU A 262 5.01 -4.20 -7.19
N ALA A 263 3.86 -3.80 -7.73
CA ALA A 263 3.60 -2.43 -8.14
C ALA A 263 2.10 -2.13 -8.12
N SER A 264 1.77 -0.85 -8.11
CA SER A 264 0.41 -0.35 -8.12
C SER A 264 0.29 0.95 -8.92
N GLY A 265 -0.92 1.46 -9.08
CA GLY A 265 -1.20 2.75 -9.69
C GLY A 265 -2.67 3.11 -9.60
N LEU A 266 -2.99 4.38 -9.85
CA LEU A 266 -4.37 4.85 -9.92
C LEU A 266 -4.76 5.09 -11.37
N THR A 267 -6.02 4.79 -11.68
CA THR A 267 -6.62 5.13 -12.97
C THR A 267 -6.89 6.62 -13.07
N ASP A 268 -6.75 7.17 -14.28
CA ASP A 268 -7.09 8.56 -14.60
C ASP A 268 -8.60 8.75 -14.81
N SER A 269 -9.02 9.98 -15.14
CA SER A 269 -10.43 10.34 -15.32
C SER A 269 -11.13 9.60 -16.48
N ALA A 270 -10.37 9.04 -17.42
CA ALA A 270 -10.85 8.22 -18.51
C ALA A 270 -10.69 6.70 -18.21
N GLY A 271 -10.32 6.36 -16.96
CA GLY A 271 -10.19 5.00 -16.48
C GLY A 271 -8.90 4.30 -16.94
N HIS A 272 -7.99 5.01 -17.60
CA HIS A 272 -6.73 4.43 -18.07
C HIS A 272 -5.73 4.32 -16.91
N TYR A 273 -4.93 3.26 -16.92
CA TYR A 273 -3.75 3.11 -16.05
C TYR A 273 -2.54 2.67 -16.90
N ALA A 274 -1.34 3.00 -16.46
CA ALA A 274 -0.11 2.45 -17.01
C ALA A 274 0.88 2.19 -15.87
N ILE A 275 1.43 1.00 -15.72
CA ILE A 275 2.40 0.63 -14.68
C ILE A 275 3.70 0.24 -15.36
N SER A 276 4.70 1.12 -15.24
CA SER A 276 6.02 1.00 -15.88
C SER A 276 7.08 0.43 -14.92
N ALA A 277 8.33 0.38 -15.37
CA ALA A 277 9.47 -0.11 -14.57
C ALA A 277 9.32 -1.57 -14.12
N LEU A 278 8.51 -2.37 -14.81
CA LEU A 278 8.32 -3.78 -14.50
C LEU A 278 9.42 -4.63 -15.14
N GLU A 279 9.92 -5.63 -14.42
CA GLU A 279 10.86 -6.60 -14.98
C GLU A 279 10.14 -7.50 -16.00
N PRO A 280 10.83 -8.03 -17.02
CA PRO A 280 10.26 -9.04 -17.89
C PRO A 280 9.78 -10.25 -17.09
N GLY A 281 8.55 -10.69 -17.34
CA GLY A 281 7.91 -11.73 -16.56
C GLY A 281 6.41 -11.77 -16.75
N ASN A 282 5.74 -12.65 -16.00
CA ASN A 282 4.29 -12.75 -16.01
C ASN A 282 3.69 -12.11 -14.76
N TYR A 283 2.57 -11.43 -14.96
CA TYR A 283 1.91 -10.65 -13.95
C TYR A 283 0.42 -10.95 -13.89
N PHE A 284 -0.14 -10.92 -12.68
CA PHE A 284 -1.58 -10.95 -12.47
C PHE A 284 -2.04 -9.58 -11.98
N LEU A 285 -3.27 -9.20 -12.32
CA LEU A 285 -3.81 -7.89 -11.96
C LEU A 285 -5.05 -8.03 -11.09
N MET A 286 -5.16 -7.12 -10.14
CA MET A 286 -6.37 -6.88 -9.37
C MET A 286 -6.64 -5.38 -9.28
N VAL A 287 -7.89 -5.04 -9.06
CA VAL A 287 -8.35 -3.66 -8.91
C VAL A 287 -9.24 -3.57 -7.69
N GLU A 288 -9.07 -2.51 -6.90
CA GLU A 288 -9.84 -2.25 -5.69
C GLU A 288 -10.16 -0.75 -5.55
N PRO A 289 -11.19 -0.39 -4.76
CA PRO A 289 -11.44 1.01 -4.46
C PRO A 289 -10.31 1.57 -3.61
N PHE A 290 -9.93 2.83 -3.83
CA PHE A 290 -9.02 3.53 -2.93
C PHE A 290 -9.76 3.89 -1.63
N ALA A 291 -9.68 3.01 -0.64
CA ALA A 291 -10.39 3.07 0.64
C ALA A 291 -10.10 4.34 1.46
N ALA A 292 -8.89 4.91 1.38
CA ALA A 292 -8.56 6.15 2.10
C ALA A 292 -9.29 7.39 1.52
N GLY A 293 -9.84 7.27 0.31
CA GLY A 293 -10.56 8.33 -0.38
C GLY A 293 -9.67 9.45 -0.92
N ALA A 294 -10.29 10.39 -1.63
CA ALA A 294 -9.58 11.46 -2.35
C ALA A 294 -8.78 12.41 -1.44
N THR A 295 -9.14 12.53 -0.16
CA THR A 295 -8.43 13.41 0.80
C THR A 295 -7.05 12.89 1.18
N ALA A 296 -6.79 11.60 0.99
CA ALA A 296 -5.48 11.01 1.15
C ALA A 296 -4.65 11.08 -0.14
N LEU A 297 -5.17 11.69 -1.20
CA LEU A 297 -4.51 11.78 -2.51
C LEU A 297 -4.21 13.24 -2.89
N PRO A 298 -3.33 13.47 -3.89
CA PRO A 298 -3.09 14.79 -4.45
C PRO A 298 -4.37 15.37 -5.04
N SER A 299 -4.46 16.71 -5.10
CA SER A 299 -5.65 17.43 -5.58
C SER A 299 -6.11 17.03 -6.98
N PHE A 300 -5.19 16.55 -7.83
CA PHE A 300 -5.49 15.94 -9.13
C PHE A 300 -6.56 14.82 -9.03
N TYR A 301 -6.52 14.02 -7.97
CA TYR A 301 -7.45 12.94 -7.67
C TYR A 301 -8.64 13.38 -6.79
N GLY A 302 -8.88 14.70 -6.65
CA GLY A 302 -9.96 15.24 -5.82
C GLY A 302 -11.37 14.79 -6.24
N ALA A 303 -11.53 14.32 -7.48
CA ALA A 303 -12.79 13.81 -8.04
C ALA A 303 -12.85 12.28 -8.16
N VAL A 304 -11.94 11.54 -7.52
CA VAL A 304 -11.99 10.07 -7.47
C VAL A 304 -13.33 9.60 -6.94
N ASN A 305 -13.89 8.59 -7.59
CA ASN A 305 -15.20 8.07 -7.26
C ASN A 305 -15.22 6.54 -7.33
N SER A 306 -15.16 5.90 -6.17
CA SER A 306 -15.30 4.45 -6.03
C SER A 306 -16.76 3.98 -6.02
N ALA A 307 -17.73 4.87 -5.85
CA ALA A 307 -19.16 4.59 -5.75
C ALA A 307 -19.83 4.45 -7.14
N VAL A 308 -19.30 3.54 -7.96
CA VAL A 308 -19.70 3.36 -9.37
C VAL A 308 -20.78 2.30 -9.59
N CYS A 309 -21.18 1.60 -8.54
CA CYS A 309 -22.23 0.58 -8.61
C CYS A 309 -23.63 1.19 -8.52
N ALA A 310 -24.65 0.38 -8.85
CA ALA A 310 -26.04 0.74 -8.59
C ALA A 310 -26.23 1.20 -7.13
N GLU A 311 -27.09 2.19 -6.93
CA GLU A 311 -27.35 2.82 -5.62
C GLU A 311 -26.12 3.51 -4.99
N LYS A 312 -25.16 3.94 -5.82
CA LYS A 312 -23.89 4.57 -5.37
C LYS A 312 -23.10 3.68 -4.39
N ARG A 313 -23.20 2.37 -4.55
CA ARG A 313 -22.37 1.44 -3.78
C ARG A 313 -20.93 1.47 -4.30
N ILE A 314 -19.99 1.24 -3.40
CA ILE A 314 -18.57 1.10 -3.73
C ILE A 314 -18.36 -0.23 -4.48
N PHE A 315 -17.53 -0.21 -5.52
CA PHE A 315 -17.16 -1.45 -6.21
C PHE A 315 -16.24 -2.31 -5.36
N SER A 316 -16.28 -3.61 -5.61
CA SER A 316 -15.54 -4.60 -4.83
C SER A 316 -14.20 -4.92 -5.49
N ARG A 317 -13.25 -5.41 -4.68
CA ARG A 317 -12.00 -5.95 -5.21
C ARG A 317 -12.27 -6.97 -6.32
N THR A 318 -11.64 -6.75 -7.46
CA THR A 318 -11.89 -7.47 -8.71
C THR A 318 -10.56 -7.92 -9.32
N PHE A 319 -10.40 -9.23 -9.52
CA PHE A 319 -9.24 -9.79 -10.23
C PHE A 319 -9.51 -9.87 -11.73
N LEU A 320 -8.45 -9.77 -12.53
CA LEU A 320 -8.51 -10.09 -13.95
C LEU A 320 -8.51 -11.63 -14.12
N LEU A 321 -9.71 -12.17 -14.32
CA LEU A 321 -9.98 -13.60 -14.38
C LEU A 321 -10.35 -14.03 -15.80
N ASP A 322 -10.13 -15.31 -16.09
CA ASP A 322 -10.60 -15.98 -17.29
C ASP A 322 -12.14 -16.05 -17.35
N SER A 323 -12.67 -16.60 -18.44
CA SER A 323 -14.12 -16.78 -18.61
C SER A 323 -14.74 -17.75 -17.59
N GLY A 324 -13.93 -18.56 -16.91
CA GLY A 324 -14.36 -19.47 -15.85
C GLY A 324 -14.50 -18.78 -14.49
N GLY A 325 -13.95 -17.57 -14.32
CA GLY A 325 -14.05 -16.79 -13.08
C GLY A 325 -13.17 -17.29 -11.94
N VAL A 326 -12.17 -18.12 -12.24
CA VAL A 326 -11.29 -18.74 -11.24
C VAL A 326 -9.81 -18.60 -11.65
N GLY A 327 -9.49 -18.85 -12.92
CA GLY A 327 -8.12 -18.73 -13.41
C GLY A 327 -7.73 -17.26 -13.58
N LEU A 328 -6.58 -16.87 -13.04
CA LEU A 328 -6.00 -15.55 -13.27
C LEU A 328 -5.36 -15.52 -14.66
N ILE A 329 -5.58 -14.43 -15.40
CA ILE A 329 -4.97 -14.25 -16.73
C ILE A 329 -3.53 -13.74 -16.56
N PRO A 330 -2.49 -14.52 -16.93
CA PRO A 330 -1.12 -14.04 -16.90
C PRO A 330 -0.89 -13.01 -18.00
N ILE A 331 -0.36 -11.85 -17.65
CA ILE A 331 0.05 -10.82 -18.59
C ILE A 331 1.57 -10.82 -18.75
N PRO A 332 2.10 -11.19 -19.94
CA PRO A 332 3.54 -11.21 -20.18
C PRO A 332 4.06 -9.81 -20.48
N VAL A 333 4.98 -9.34 -19.64
CA VAL A 333 5.77 -8.13 -19.89
C VAL A 333 7.11 -8.54 -20.47
N THR A 334 7.50 -7.87 -21.56
CA THR A 334 8.82 -8.01 -22.18
C THR A 334 9.60 -6.71 -22.10
N ASP A 335 10.92 -6.81 -22.24
CA ASP A 335 11.81 -5.65 -22.16
C ASP A 335 11.46 -4.58 -23.22
N GLY A 336 11.32 -3.34 -22.77
CA GLY A 336 11.00 -2.16 -23.58
C GLY A 336 9.57 -2.12 -24.13
N ALA A 337 8.75 -3.15 -23.89
CA ALA A 337 7.40 -3.22 -24.42
C ALA A 337 6.39 -2.51 -23.52
N ASN A 338 5.37 -1.91 -24.15
CA ASN A 338 4.13 -1.57 -23.49
C ASN A 338 3.09 -2.66 -23.80
N THR A 339 2.86 -3.55 -22.85
CA THR A 339 1.89 -4.65 -22.96
C THR A 339 0.50 -4.16 -22.58
N ALA A 340 -0.43 -4.24 -23.53
CA ALA A 340 -1.83 -3.94 -23.29
C ALA A 340 -2.50 -5.03 -22.46
N VAL A 341 -3.21 -4.62 -21.42
CA VAL A 341 -4.03 -5.47 -20.54
C VAL A 341 -5.49 -5.40 -21.01
N PRO A 342 -6.22 -6.53 -21.05
CA PRO A 342 -7.66 -6.51 -21.26
C PRO A 342 -8.38 -5.56 -20.29
N ALA A 343 -9.45 -4.91 -20.75
CA ALA A 343 -10.24 -4.02 -19.91
C ALA A 343 -10.75 -4.76 -18.66
N ILE A 344 -10.53 -4.18 -17.48
CA ILE A 344 -11.01 -4.72 -16.21
C ILE A 344 -12.35 -4.04 -15.91
N GLN A 345 -13.44 -4.81 -15.97
CA GLN A 345 -14.74 -4.33 -15.52
C GLN A 345 -14.92 -4.64 -14.03
N VAL A 346 -14.95 -3.61 -13.19
CA VAL A 346 -15.12 -3.78 -11.74
C VAL A 346 -16.46 -4.43 -11.41
N LYS A 347 -16.47 -5.23 -10.36
CA LYS A 347 -17.67 -5.95 -9.91
C LYS A 347 -18.33 -5.23 -8.73
N CYS A 348 -19.63 -5.41 -8.62
CA CYS A 348 -20.49 -4.77 -7.63
C CYS A 348 -21.18 -5.82 -6.75
N SER A 349 -20.43 -6.59 -5.97
CA SER A 349 -21.03 -7.57 -5.06
C SER A 349 -21.79 -6.89 -3.93
N SER A 350 -22.81 -7.55 -3.39
CA SER A 350 -23.51 -7.09 -2.17
C SER A 350 -22.73 -7.42 -0.89
N ALA A 351 -21.81 -8.39 -0.96
CA ALA A 351 -20.86 -8.70 0.10
C ALA A 351 -19.63 -7.78 -0.05
N THR A 352 -19.18 -7.19 1.06
CA THR A 352 -17.87 -6.55 1.18
C THR A 352 -16.81 -7.62 0.98
N GLY A 353 -16.37 -7.84 -0.25
CA GLY A 353 -15.28 -8.78 -0.51
C GLY A 353 -15.00 -9.08 -1.96
N VAL A 354 -14.00 -9.93 -2.21
CA VAL A 354 -13.52 -10.26 -3.56
C VAL A 354 -14.68 -10.73 -4.44
N ALA A 355 -14.99 -9.93 -5.45
CA ALA A 355 -16.18 -10.13 -6.26
C ALA A 355 -15.87 -10.97 -7.50
N GLY A 356 -16.78 -11.91 -7.79
CA GLY A 356 -16.60 -12.89 -8.85
C GLY A 356 -15.76 -14.11 -8.43
N ALA A 357 -15.20 -14.12 -7.22
CA ALA A 357 -14.58 -15.31 -6.65
C ALA A 357 -15.68 -16.33 -6.33
N SER A 358 -15.73 -17.42 -7.09
CA SER A 358 -16.49 -18.60 -6.70
C SER A 358 -15.63 -19.46 -5.80
N SER A 359 -16.23 -20.04 -4.75
CA SER A 359 -15.55 -21.11 -4.04
C SER A 359 -15.31 -22.27 -4.99
N ALA A 360 -14.09 -22.78 -5.01
CA ALA A 360 -13.68 -23.93 -5.79
C ALA A 360 -14.32 -25.24 -5.29
N ILE A 361 -15.58 -25.26 -4.85
CA ILE A 361 -16.21 -26.41 -4.18
C ILE A 361 -17.21 -27.13 -5.10
N SER A 362 -17.46 -26.66 -6.34
CA SER A 362 -18.31 -27.45 -7.25
C SER A 362 -17.60 -28.68 -7.85
N ALA A 363 -16.28 -28.80 -7.69
CA ALA A 363 -15.50 -29.98 -8.05
C ALA A 363 -14.59 -30.40 -6.87
N ALA A 364 -14.49 -31.70 -6.58
CA ALA A 364 -13.73 -32.21 -5.44
C ALA A 364 -12.21 -31.94 -5.51
N VAL A 365 -11.68 -31.59 -6.68
CA VAL A 365 -10.25 -31.30 -6.93
C VAL A 365 -10.12 -30.31 -8.10
N TYR A 366 -9.40 -29.20 -7.91
CA TYR A 366 -9.17 -28.20 -8.95
C TYR A 366 -7.84 -28.45 -9.65
N LYS A 367 -7.82 -28.37 -10.98
CA LYS A 367 -6.58 -28.53 -11.76
C LYS A 367 -5.80 -27.22 -11.71
N LEU A 368 -4.67 -27.24 -11.02
CA LEU A 368 -3.77 -26.09 -10.90
C LEU A 368 -2.91 -25.94 -12.16
N VAL A 369 -2.42 -27.05 -12.70
CA VAL A 369 -1.60 -27.10 -13.91
C VAL A 369 -1.70 -28.48 -14.56
N ASP A 370 -1.76 -28.53 -15.90
CA ASP A 370 -1.70 -29.77 -16.67
C ASP A 370 -0.38 -29.84 -17.47
N GLY A 371 0.58 -30.61 -16.94
CA GLY A 371 1.88 -30.84 -17.58
C GLY A 371 1.76 -31.50 -18.95
N THR A 372 0.67 -32.23 -19.22
CA THR A 372 0.41 -32.85 -20.53
C THR A 372 0.06 -31.83 -21.62
N ARG A 373 -0.26 -30.60 -21.22
CA ARG A 373 -0.55 -29.47 -22.10
C ARG A 373 0.62 -28.46 -22.20
N ASN A 374 1.78 -28.80 -21.64
CA ASN A 374 2.92 -27.90 -21.50
C ASN A 374 2.59 -26.60 -20.75
N GLU A 375 1.61 -26.62 -19.84
CA GLU A 375 1.33 -25.50 -18.96
C GLU A 375 2.49 -25.39 -17.94
N ARG A 376 3.06 -24.18 -17.84
CA ARG A 376 4.25 -23.90 -17.00
C ARG A 376 4.00 -22.84 -15.94
N ILE A 377 2.93 -22.06 -16.10
CA ILE A 377 2.57 -20.96 -15.22
C ILE A 377 1.10 -21.13 -14.89
N PHE A 378 0.75 -20.89 -13.63
CA PHE A 378 -0.62 -20.95 -13.17
C PHE A 378 -0.93 -19.81 -12.19
N GLY A 379 -2.19 -19.43 -12.16
CA GLY A 379 -2.74 -18.45 -11.24
C GLY A 379 -4.21 -18.77 -11.00
N ILE A 380 -4.62 -18.91 -9.75
CA ILE A 380 -5.99 -19.21 -9.35
C ILE A 380 -6.37 -18.28 -8.20
N LEU A 381 -7.58 -17.74 -8.27
CA LEU A 381 -8.27 -17.10 -7.15
C LEU A 381 -9.28 -18.09 -6.57
N ASP A 382 -9.25 -18.32 -5.26
CA ASP A 382 -10.19 -19.20 -4.59
C ASP A 382 -10.73 -18.58 -3.29
N VAL A 383 -12.02 -18.79 -3.03
CA VAL A 383 -12.67 -18.47 -1.76
C VAL A 383 -12.44 -19.65 -0.82
N LEU A 384 -11.48 -19.48 0.08
CA LEU A 384 -11.06 -20.47 1.06
C LEU A 384 -11.56 -20.05 2.44
N GLY A 385 -12.59 -20.74 2.94
CA GLY A 385 -13.21 -20.42 4.22
C GLY A 385 -12.26 -20.58 5.43
N ASP A 386 -12.69 -20.07 6.57
CA ASP A 386 -11.96 -20.21 7.83
C ASP A 386 -11.87 -21.69 8.26
N ASN A 387 -10.65 -22.15 8.52
CA ASN A 387 -10.30 -23.55 8.81
C ASN A 387 -10.75 -24.53 7.72
N ALA A 388 -10.97 -24.03 6.50
CA ALA A 388 -11.25 -24.87 5.34
C ALA A 388 -9.94 -25.30 4.68
N SER A 389 -9.95 -26.50 4.10
CA SER A 389 -8.84 -27.03 3.32
C SER A 389 -9.34 -27.44 1.94
N HIS A 390 -8.70 -26.92 0.90
CA HIS A 390 -8.97 -27.26 -0.49
C HIS A 390 -7.78 -28.00 -1.09
N VAL A 391 -8.05 -28.91 -2.04
CA VAL A 391 -7.03 -29.73 -2.70
C VAL A 391 -6.97 -29.40 -4.19
N TYR A 392 -5.76 -29.12 -4.67
CA TYR A 392 -5.49 -28.76 -6.06
C TYR A 392 -4.58 -29.82 -6.69
N GLN A 393 -4.95 -30.33 -7.86
CA GLN A 393 -4.19 -31.31 -8.62
C GLN A 393 -3.22 -30.63 -9.58
N LEU A 394 -1.96 -31.04 -9.52
CA LEU A 394 -0.95 -30.83 -10.55
C LEU A 394 -0.85 -32.13 -11.35
N ARG A 395 -1.28 -32.11 -12.61
CA ARG A 395 -1.48 -33.33 -13.39
C ARG A 395 -0.29 -33.62 -14.30
N GLY A 396 0.28 -34.82 -14.20
CA GLY A 396 1.36 -35.29 -15.06
C GLY A 396 2.57 -34.35 -15.09
N VAL A 397 2.99 -33.86 -13.93
CA VAL A 397 4.07 -32.87 -13.79
C VAL A 397 5.36 -33.52 -13.26
N SER A 398 6.51 -32.90 -13.57
CA SER A 398 7.82 -33.23 -12.99
C SER A 398 8.77 -32.03 -13.07
N GLY A 399 9.85 -32.08 -12.30
CA GLY A 399 10.86 -31.01 -12.21
C GLY A 399 10.61 -30.04 -11.06
N HIS A 400 11.02 -28.79 -11.23
CA HIS A 400 10.98 -27.79 -10.16
C HIS A 400 9.60 -27.11 -10.07
N LEU A 401 8.95 -27.22 -8.91
CA LEU A 401 7.67 -26.56 -8.61
C LEU A 401 7.90 -25.38 -7.67
N GLN A 402 7.26 -24.26 -7.98
CA GLN A 402 7.12 -23.10 -7.09
C GLN A 402 5.66 -22.73 -6.93
N VAL A 403 5.21 -22.52 -5.70
CA VAL A 403 3.84 -22.11 -5.36
C VAL A 403 3.90 -20.98 -4.33
N HIS A 404 3.28 -19.87 -4.67
CA HIS A 404 2.97 -18.77 -3.76
C HIS A 404 1.49 -18.81 -3.42
N ALA A 405 1.17 -18.75 -2.13
CA ALA A 405 -0.18 -18.57 -1.63
C ALA A 405 -0.25 -17.19 -0.97
N LEU A 406 -0.86 -16.26 -1.69
CA LEU A 406 -1.03 -14.89 -1.27
C LEU A 406 -2.42 -14.77 -0.66
N SER A 407 -2.49 -14.32 0.59
CA SER A 407 -3.74 -14.00 1.26
C SER A 407 -3.55 -12.75 2.11
N TYR A 408 -2.53 -12.77 2.96
CA TYR A 408 -2.18 -11.70 3.88
C TYR A 408 -1.80 -10.41 3.14
N SER A 409 -0.94 -10.48 2.12
CA SER A 409 -0.51 -9.27 1.38
C SER A 409 -1.64 -8.60 0.60
N MET A 410 -2.76 -9.29 0.40
CA MET A 410 -3.96 -8.76 -0.25
C MET A 410 -5.09 -8.55 0.75
N TYR A 411 -4.82 -8.45 2.05
CA TYR A 411 -5.83 -8.20 3.08
C TYR A 411 -6.98 -9.22 3.12
N SER A 412 -6.73 -10.48 2.75
CA SER A 412 -7.66 -11.57 3.04
C SER A 412 -7.59 -11.91 4.53
N PRO A 413 -8.69 -12.15 5.26
CA PRO A 413 -8.71 -12.37 6.72
C PRO A 413 -8.15 -13.73 7.18
N ILE A 414 -7.29 -14.37 6.37
CA ILE A 414 -6.70 -15.67 6.64
C ILE A 414 -5.20 -15.68 6.32
N ARG A 415 -4.48 -16.57 6.99
CA ARG A 415 -3.19 -17.09 6.52
C ARG A 415 -3.37 -18.47 5.93
N THR A 416 -2.41 -18.90 5.12
CA THR A 416 -2.47 -20.21 4.46
C THR A 416 -1.34 -21.13 4.92
N GLU A 417 -1.66 -22.41 5.11
CA GLU A 417 -0.70 -23.51 5.23
C GLU A 417 -0.75 -24.37 3.96
N LEU A 418 0.43 -24.81 3.51
CA LEU A 418 0.60 -25.58 2.29
C LEU A 418 1.12 -26.98 2.62
N LYS A 419 0.62 -27.99 1.91
CA LYS A 419 1.14 -29.36 1.95
C LYS A 419 1.10 -29.96 0.56
N LEU A 420 2.18 -30.63 0.14
CA LEU A 420 2.24 -31.29 -1.16
C LEU A 420 2.30 -32.81 -0.97
N GLU A 421 1.43 -33.53 -1.67
CA GLU A 421 1.35 -34.99 -1.64
C GLU A 421 1.41 -35.57 -3.05
N ASN A 422 1.90 -36.80 -3.18
CA ASN A 422 1.81 -37.56 -4.43
C ASN A 422 0.47 -38.31 -4.54
N SER A 423 0.24 -38.98 -5.66
CA SER A 423 -0.97 -39.79 -5.90
C SER A 423 -1.19 -40.95 -4.93
N TYR A 424 -0.20 -41.31 -4.12
CA TYR A 424 -0.29 -42.33 -3.08
C TYR A 424 -0.62 -41.74 -1.69
N GLY A 425 -0.86 -40.43 -1.60
CA GLY A 425 -1.09 -39.72 -0.33
C GLY A 425 0.16 -39.58 0.52
N GLN A 426 1.35 -39.77 -0.06
CA GLN A 426 2.61 -39.57 0.63
C GLN A 426 3.06 -38.13 0.45
N GLU A 427 3.50 -37.50 1.54
CA GLU A 427 4.03 -36.15 1.51
C GLU A 427 5.30 -36.06 0.66
N VAL A 428 5.36 -35.05 -0.20
CA VAL A 428 6.52 -34.74 -1.03
C VAL A 428 7.41 -33.78 -0.27
N ALA A 429 8.71 -34.11 -0.20
CA ALA A 429 9.71 -33.25 0.39
C ALA A 429 9.67 -31.86 -0.27
N SER A 430 9.33 -30.85 0.53
CA SER A 430 9.16 -29.48 0.07
C SER A 430 9.83 -28.51 1.04
N ARG A 431 10.29 -27.37 0.52
CA ARG A 431 10.72 -26.23 1.33
C ARG A 431 9.56 -25.27 1.42
N ILE A 432 9.07 -25.03 2.62
CA ILE A 432 7.93 -24.15 2.88
C ILE A 432 8.39 -22.98 3.74
N SER A 433 8.00 -21.77 3.38
CA SER A 433 8.21 -20.55 4.16
C SER A 433 6.85 -19.98 4.54
N HIS A 434 6.57 -19.92 5.84
CA HIS A 434 5.42 -19.22 6.44
C HIS A 434 5.79 -18.85 7.90
N PRO A 435 5.71 -17.58 8.33
CA PRO A 435 5.56 -16.40 7.48
C PRO A 435 6.70 -16.29 6.45
N VAL A 436 6.44 -15.60 5.34
CA VAL A 436 7.45 -15.36 4.28
C VAL A 436 8.40 -14.21 4.61
N TYR A 437 8.09 -13.43 5.66
CA TYR A 437 8.93 -12.33 6.14
C TYR A 437 8.65 -12.06 7.61
N GLU A 438 9.70 -11.74 8.36
CA GLU A 438 9.63 -11.15 9.70
C GLU A 438 10.58 -9.96 9.77
N GLY A 439 10.11 -8.86 10.37
CA GLY A 439 10.85 -7.60 10.48
C GLY A 439 11.23 -7.24 11.91
N ASP A 440 12.08 -6.22 12.04
CA ASP A 440 12.62 -5.77 13.33
C ASP A 440 11.54 -5.17 14.25
N SER A 441 10.45 -4.67 13.66
CA SER A 441 9.25 -4.22 14.38
C SER A 441 8.42 -5.35 14.99
N GLY A 442 8.67 -6.61 14.63
CA GLY A 442 7.81 -7.75 14.94
C GLY A 442 6.67 -7.97 13.95
N PHE A 443 6.61 -7.17 12.88
CA PHE A 443 5.76 -7.44 11.72
C PHE A 443 6.10 -8.79 11.09
N ALA A 444 5.08 -9.51 10.67
CA ALA A 444 5.22 -10.74 9.90
C ALA A 444 4.27 -10.71 8.70
N ASN A 445 4.75 -11.15 7.53
CA ASN A 445 3.92 -11.40 6.37
C ASN A 445 3.51 -12.88 6.36
N PHE A 446 2.23 -13.15 6.58
CA PHE A 446 1.70 -14.51 6.72
C PHE A 446 1.22 -15.16 5.42
N ASP A 447 1.63 -14.63 4.26
CA ASP A 447 1.60 -15.41 3.03
C ASP A 447 2.46 -16.67 3.17
N ALA A 448 2.28 -17.63 2.26
CA ALA A 448 3.06 -18.86 2.23
C ALA A 448 3.75 -19.07 0.87
N PHE A 449 4.92 -19.69 0.91
CA PHE A 449 5.69 -20.06 -0.28
C PHE A 449 6.17 -21.51 -0.15
N LEU A 450 6.02 -22.29 -1.23
CA LEU A 450 6.45 -23.69 -1.32
C LEU A 450 7.33 -23.89 -2.56
N THR A 451 8.45 -24.59 -2.38
CA THR A 451 9.27 -25.11 -3.49
C THR A 451 9.42 -26.61 -3.35
N ALA A 452 9.33 -27.38 -4.44
CA ALA A 452 9.57 -28.82 -4.41
C ALA A 452 10.26 -29.28 -5.70
N GLU A 453 11.07 -30.34 -5.57
CA GLU A 453 11.57 -31.11 -6.72
C GLU A 453 10.67 -32.33 -6.91
N LEU A 454 10.09 -32.46 -8.10
CA LEU A 454 9.18 -33.53 -8.48
C LEU A 454 9.96 -34.55 -9.35
N PRO A 455 10.48 -35.63 -8.76
CA PRO A 455 11.48 -36.47 -9.43
C PRO A 455 10.91 -37.30 -10.58
N GLU A 456 9.63 -37.67 -10.50
CA GLU A 456 8.98 -38.53 -11.47
C GLU A 456 7.75 -37.83 -12.06
N PRO A 457 7.48 -37.99 -13.37
CA PRO A 457 6.22 -37.53 -13.95
C PRO A 457 5.03 -38.20 -13.26
N GLY A 458 4.14 -37.41 -12.67
CA GLY A 458 3.00 -37.95 -11.94
C GLY A 458 1.97 -36.88 -11.57
N ASP A 459 0.90 -37.35 -10.94
CA ASP A 459 -0.10 -36.48 -10.35
C ASP A 459 0.29 -36.17 -8.91
N TYR A 460 0.24 -34.88 -8.58
CA TYR A 460 0.52 -34.34 -7.26
C TYR A 460 -0.66 -33.52 -6.77
N PHE A 461 -0.81 -33.42 -5.46
CA PHE A 461 -1.95 -32.79 -4.80
C PHE A 461 -1.43 -31.77 -3.79
N LEU A 462 -1.70 -30.50 -4.04
CA LEU A 462 -1.43 -29.41 -3.13
C LEU A 462 -2.67 -29.22 -2.25
N SER A 463 -2.54 -29.46 -0.95
CA SER A 463 -3.53 -29.05 0.04
C SER A 463 -3.22 -27.63 0.52
N VAL A 464 -4.23 -26.76 0.54
CA VAL A 464 -4.14 -25.39 1.04
C VAL A 464 -5.19 -25.21 2.13
N THR A 465 -4.73 -24.90 3.33
CA THR A 465 -5.59 -24.72 4.50
C THR A 465 -5.59 -23.25 4.91
N GLY A 466 -6.78 -22.64 4.94
CA GLY A 466 -6.96 -21.28 5.41
C GLY A 466 -7.20 -21.26 6.91
N MET A 467 -6.51 -20.39 7.65
CA MET A 467 -6.74 -20.20 9.09
C MET A 467 -7.05 -18.74 9.36
N ASN A 468 -8.07 -18.49 10.20
CA ASN A 468 -8.43 -17.15 10.64
C ASN A 468 -7.24 -16.35 11.14
N MET A 469 -7.24 -15.06 10.80
CA MET A 469 -6.37 -14.08 11.42
C MET A 469 -7.17 -12.94 12.02
N SER A 470 -6.81 -12.58 13.26
CA SER A 470 -7.30 -11.35 13.87
C SER A 470 -6.94 -10.14 13.00
N SER A 471 -7.85 -9.19 12.87
CA SER A 471 -7.59 -7.93 12.18
C SER A 471 -6.45 -7.13 12.80
N SER A 472 -6.07 -7.44 14.04
CA SER A 472 -4.91 -6.85 14.75
C SER A 472 -3.57 -7.28 14.26
N MET A 473 -3.53 -8.32 13.42
CA MET A 473 -2.31 -8.77 12.80
C MET A 473 -2.01 -8.00 11.52
N TYR A 474 -2.95 -7.18 11.01
CA TYR A 474 -2.79 -6.42 9.77
C TYR A 474 -2.33 -4.99 10.07
N PRO A 475 -1.34 -4.44 9.34
CA PRO A 475 -0.82 -3.09 9.57
C PRO A 475 -1.87 -1.99 9.37
N ALA A 476 -2.88 -2.24 8.53
CA ALA A 476 -3.99 -1.33 8.27
C ALA A 476 -5.26 -1.64 9.08
N GLY A 477 -5.15 -2.58 10.03
CA GLY A 477 -6.30 -3.06 10.79
C GLY A 477 -7.45 -3.59 9.93
N PRO A 478 -8.71 -3.44 10.39
CA PRO A 478 -9.87 -3.95 9.66
C PRO A 478 -10.26 -3.12 8.44
N MET A 479 -9.67 -1.93 8.22
CA MET A 479 -10.15 -1.00 7.18
C MET A 479 -10.00 -1.54 5.77
N LEU A 480 -8.90 -2.24 5.50
CA LEU A 480 -8.60 -2.82 4.18
C LEU A 480 -8.92 -4.32 4.11
N LEU A 481 -9.35 -4.92 5.22
CA LEU A 481 -9.67 -6.34 5.27
C LEU A 481 -10.89 -6.67 4.43
N ASP A 482 -10.73 -7.72 3.65
CA ASP A 482 -11.81 -8.31 2.89
C ASP A 482 -12.78 -9.05 3.85
N GLY A 483 -14.08 -8.91 3.62
CA GLY A 483 -15.07 -9.65 4.41
C GLY A 483 -15.20 -11.11 3.98
N THR A 484 -14.65 -11.48 2.82
CA THR A 484 -14.67 -12.84 2.28
C THR A 484 -13.26 -13.42 2.32
N PRO A 485 -13.01 -14.49 3.10
CA PRO A 485 -11.74 -15.23 3.06
C PRO A 485 -11.40 -15.75 1.66
N PHE A 486 -10.21 -15.41 1.16
CA PHE A 486 -9.72 -15.85 -0.16
C PHE A 486 -8.21 -16.09 -0.17
N VAL A 487 -7.74 -16.82 -1.18
CA VAL A 487 -6.32 -17.02 -1.49
C VAL A 487 -6.09 -16.86 -2.99
N VAL A 488 -4.97 -16.24 -3.35
CA VAL A 488 -4.40 -16.35 -4.70
C VAL A 488 -3.27 -17.35 -4.68
N LEU A 489 -3.45 -18.44 -5.42
CA LEU A 489 -2.39 -19.39 -5.70
C LEU A 489 -1.74 -18.99 -7.03
N SER A 490 -0.44 -18.70 -6.99
CA SER A 490 0.34 -18.32 -8.17
C SER A 490 1.63 -19.11 -8.18
N GLY A 491 2.07 -19.56 -9.33
CA GLY A 491 3.32 -20.30 -9.38
C GLY A 491 3.70 -20.78 -10.76
N SER A 492 4.72 -21.62 -10.77
CA SER A 492 5.27 -22.17 -12.00
C SER A 492 5.85 -23.56 -11.82
N LEU A 493 5.88 -24.28 -12.93
CA LEU A 493 6.57 -25.55 -13.09
C LEU A 493 7.69 -25.35 -14.10
N ASN A 494 8.94 -25.63 -13.70
CA ASN A 494 10.14 -25.41 -14.51
C ASN A 494 10.14 -23.99 -15.12
N ASP A 495 10.04 -22.98 -14.25
CA ASP A 495 9.82 -21.58 -14.61
C ASP A 495 10.59 -21.16 -15.87
N PRO A 496 9.90 -20.89 -16.99
CA PRO A 496 10.55 -20.52 -18.24
C PRO A 496 10.96 -19.04 -18.27
N THR A 497 10.60 -18.24 -17.26
CA THR A 497 10.77 -16.78 -17.29
C THR A 497 12.22 -16.35 -17.03
N PRO A 498 12.66 -15.21 -17.58
CA PRO A 498 14.01 -14.68 -17.36
C PRO A 498 14.35 -14.51 -15.88
N ASN A 499 15.65 -14.44 -15.58
CA ASN A 499 16.11 -14.09 -14.24
C ASN A 499 15.60 -12.70 -13.83
N LEU A 500 15.27 -12.56 -12.55
CA LEU A 500 14.89 -11.28 -11.96
C LEU A 500 16.03 -10.27 -12.09
N ALA A 501 15.69 -9.01 -12.32
CA ALA A 501 16.64 -7.91 -12.31
C ALA A 501 17.25 -7.78 -10.90
N PRO A 502 18.57 -7.55 -10.82
CA PRO A 502 19.31 -7.59 -9.55
C PRO A 502 19.07 -6.34 -8.68
N ASP A 503 18.46 -5.31 -9.23
CA ASP A 503 18.23 -3.99 -8.63
C ASP A 503 16.98 -3.92 -7.75
N ILE A 504 16.13 -4.95 -7.78
CA ILE A 504 15.03 -5.13 -6.82
C ILE A 504 15.27 -6.44 -6.04
N PRO A 505 15.50 -6.37 -4.72
CA PRO A 505 15.78 -7.56 -3.90
C PRO A 505 14.71 -8.64 -4.03
N ASN A 506 15.13 -9.91 -4.16
CA ASN A 506 14.21 -11.04 -4.23
C ASN A 506 13.88 -11.56 -2.83
N ASN A 507 12.92 -10.91 -2.16
CA ASN A 507 12.31 -11.36 -0.92
C ASN A 507 10.86 -10.86 -0.86
N ALA A 508 10.09 -11.31 0.14
CA ALA A 508 8.64 -11.08 0.19
C ALA A 508 8.20 -9.61 0.33
N ARG A 509 9.12 -8.64 0.57
CA ARG A 509 8.84 -7.19 0.63
C ARG A 509 9.70 -6.39 -0.37
N CYS A 510 10.57 -7.06 -1.12
CA CYS A 510 11.71 -6.44 -1.80
C CYS A 510 12.64 -5.63 -0.87
N ARG A 511 12.68 -5.92 0.45
CA ARG A 511 13.51 -5.16 1.41
C ARG A 511 14.98 -5.22 1.01
N MET A 512 15.62 -4.06 0.89
CA MET A 512 17.06 -3.96 0.61
C MET A 512 17.90 -4.33 1.83
N SER A 513 19.10 -4.87 1.57
CA SER A 513 20.11 -4.98 2.60
C SER A 513 20.69 -3.59 2.89
N GLU A 514 20.67 -3.19 4.16
CA GLU A 514 21.13 -1.86 4.57
C GLU A 514 22.56 -1.94 5.10
N ALA A 515 23.50 -1.57 4.24
CA ALA A 515 24.92 -1.39 4.59
C ALA A 515 25.38 0.02 4.22
N PHE A 516 24.67 1.03 4.75
CA PHE A 516 24.95 2.41 4.42
C PHE A 516 26.22 2.92 5.09
N ALA A 517 27.03 3.66 4.33
CA ALA A 517 28.20 4.35 4.87
C ALA A 517 27.79 5.43 5.87
N GLN A 518 28.69 5.75 6.81
CA GLN A 518 28.49 6.87 7.71
C GLN A 518 28.39 8.18 6.91
N TYR A 519 27.37 8.98 7.21
CA TYR A 519 27.12 10.24 6.52
C TYR A 519 27.78 11.43 7.21
N SER A 520 28.45 12.27 6.44
CA SER A 520 28.91 13.60 6.86
C SER A 520 28.16 14.67 6.08
N SER A 521 27.73 15.72 6.79
CA SER A 521 27.15 16.89 6.12
C SER A 521 28.21 17.57 5.27
N PRO A 522 27.83 18.20 4.14
CA PRO A 522 28.69 19.13 3.45
C PRO A 522 29.11 20.29 4.37
N ALA A 523 30.25 20.91 4.06
CA ALA A 523 30.69 22.09 4.79
C ALA A 523 29.75 23.29 4.56
N GLY A 524 29.65 24.18 5.56
CA GLY A 524 28.83 25.38 5.49
C GLY A 524 27.35 25.14 5.81
N ASP A 525 26.54 26.14 5.53
CA ASP A 525 25.09 26.12 5.73
C ASP A 525 24.36 25.52 4.50
N PRO A 526 23.14 24.99 4.68
CA PRO A 526 22.32 24.49 3.58
C PRO A 526 22.13 25.57 2.51
N PRO A 527 22.20 25.22 1.21
CA PRO A 527 21.93 26.14 0.13
C PRO A 527 20.44 26.49 0.11
N ARG A 528 20.14 27.72 -0.29
CA ARG A 528 18.78 28.23 -0.43
C ARG A 528 18.41 28.31 -1.91
N SER A 529 17.30 27.71 -2.32
CA SER A 529 16.78 27.87 -3.67
C SER A 529 16.29 29.30 -3.90
N SER A 530 16.38 29.77 -5.16
CA SER A 530 15.85 31.08 -5.54
C SER A 530 14.32 31.09 -5.43
N ARG A 531 13.76 32.21 -5.00
CA ARG A 531 12.30 32.41 -4.94
C ARG A 531 11.81 32.97 -6.26
N ASP A 532 11.20 32.14 -7.10
CA ASP A 532 10.39 32.65 -8.20
C ASP A 532 8.98 32.91 -7.67
N LYS A 533 8.67 34.20 -7.46
CA LYS A 533 7.41 34.63 -6.82
C LYS A 533 6.16 34.39 -7.67
N ASP A 534 6.31 34.10 -8.95
CA ASP A 534 5.22 34.12 -9.93
C ASP A 534 4.90 32.76 -10.57
N SER A 535 5.53 31.65 -10.15
CA SER A 535 5.44 30.36 -10.86
C SER A 535 5.24 29.10 -9.98
N GLY A 536 4.88 29.24 -8.71
CA GLY A 536 4.78 28.11 -7.77
C GLY A 536 3.36 27.77 -7.33
N GLY A 537 3.03 26.47 -7.34
CA GLY A 537 1.88 25.86 -6.68
C GLY A 537 2.28 25.09 -5.43
N VAL A 538 1.28 24.73 -4.62
CA VAL A 538 1.45 23.95 -3.37
C VAL A 538 0.74 22.61 -3.52
N GLY A 539 1.48 21.54 -3.25
CA GLY A 539 0.98 20.20 -3.00
C GLY A 539 0.97 19.91 -1.50
N PHE A 540 -0.10 19.27 -1.05
CA PHE A 540 -0.30 18.90 0.34
C PHE A 540 -0.51 17.40 0.44
N CYS A 541 0.10 16.76 1.44
CA CYS A 541 -0.21 15.38 1.81
C CYS A 541 -0.87 15.32 3.20
N GLY A 542 -2.19 15.09 3.30
CA GLY A 542 -2.92 14.96 4.58
C GLY A 542 -3.88 16.12 4.88
N THR A 543 -4.33 16.30 6.12
CA THR A 543 -5.19 17.46 6.51
C THR A 543 -4.52 18.36 7.53
N VAL A 544 -4.24 19.61 7.15
CA VAL A 544 -4.23 20.74 8.09
C VAL A 544 -5.58 21.43 7.91
N ASP A 545 -6.55 21.11 8.77
CA ASP A 545 -7.75 21.93 8.89
C ASP A 545 -7.36 23.19 9.68
N THR A 546 -7.26 24.31 8.97
CA THR A 546 -7.08 25.63 9.58
C THR A 546 -8.37 26.46 9.56
N ASP A 547 -9.49 25.91 9.06
CA ASP A 547 -10.71 26.66 8.70
C ASP A 547 -12.02 25.96 9.11
N ALA A 548 -12.11 25.48 10.35
CA ALA A 548 -13.37 25.05 10.98
C ALA A 548 -14.37 26.22 11.25
N LYS A 549 -14.47 27.20 10.34
CA LYS A 549 -15.56 28.19 10.24
C LYS A 549 -15.85 28.57 8.79
N ARG A 550 -16.53 27.69 8.05
CA ARG A 550 -17.61 27.95 7.04
C ARG A 550 -17.60 26.91 5.92
N LEU A 551 -17.98 25.67 6.22
CA LEU A 551 -18.73 24.85 5.27
C LEU A 551 -19.87 24.19 6.04
N LYS A 552 -21.04 24.82 5.99
CA LYS A 552 -22.31 24.17 6.33
C LYS A 552 -22.69 23.28 5.14
N GLY A 553 -22.97 22.01 5.43
CA GLY A 553 -23.80 21.13 4.61
C GLY A 553 -23.17 20.68 3.31
N ASP A 554 -22.61 19.48 3.29
CA ASP A 554 -23.31 18.36 2.66
C ASP A 554 -22.73 17.03 3.15
N SER A 555 -23.61 16.22 3.71
CA SER A 555 -23.36 14.89 4.24
C SER A 555 -23.02 13.90 3.11
N MET A 556 -21.91 13.18 3.25
CA MET A 556 -21.70 11.88 2.61
C MET A 556 -22.83 10.92 3.03
N PRO A 557 -23.50 10.22 2.10
CA PRO A 557 -24.46 9.18 2.46
C PRO A 557 -23.70 7.91 2.81
N GLY A 558 -23.75 7.46 4.06
CA GLY A 558 -23.32 6.09 4.42
C GLY A 558 -22.56 5.89 5.72
N PHE A 559 -22.41 6.89 6.60
CA PHE A 559 -21.94 6.64 7.97
C PHE A 559 -22.62 7.62 8.92
N GLU A 560 -23.62 7.13 9.67
CA GLU A 560 -24.21 7.88 10.78
C GLU A 560 -23.13 8.11 11.85
N SER A 561 -22.55 9.31 11.83
CA SER A 561 -21.72 9.84 12.92
C SER A 561 -22.65 10.33 14.04
N GLY A 562 -23.05 9.38 14.88
CA GLY A 562 -23.95 9.64 16.00
C GLY A 562 -23.67 8.73 17.19
N ALA A 563 -22.40 8.54 17.58
CA ALA A 563 -22.10 7.88 18.84
C ALA A 563 -22.44 8.81 20.02
N SER A 564 -23.64 8.65 20.58
CA SER A 564 -24.01 9.26 21.86
C SER A 564 -22.99 8.89 22.95
N PRO A 565 -22.82 9.69 24.02
CA PRO A 565 -21.94 9.37 25.15
C PRO A 565 -22.28 8.06 25.88
N PHE A 566 -23.39 7.41 25.54
CA PHE A 566 -23.79 6.10 26.07
C PHE A 566 -23.26 4.91 25.24
N ALA A 567 -22.67 5.11 24.06
CA ALA A 567 -22.15 4.03 23.22
C ALA A 567 -20.82 3.43 23.73
N ILE A 568 -20.05 4.17 24.54
CA ILE A 568 -18.85 3.64 25.21
C ILE A 568 -19.24 2.60 26.27
N VAL A 569 -20.42 2.72 26.88
CA VAL A 569 -20.91 1.73 27.86
C VAL A 569 -21.38 0.44 27.18
N ALA A 570 -21.88 0.51 25.95
CA ALA A 570 -22.33 -0.66 25.19
C ALA A 570 -21.18 -1.58 24.74
N TRP A 571 -19.97 -1.04 24.54
CA TRP A 571 -18.76 -1.81 24.20
C TRP A 571 -18.26 -2.69 25.35
N PHE A 572 -18.48 -2.28 26.60
CA PHE A 572 -18.04 -3.05 27.79
C PHE A 572 -19.09 -4.02 28.33
N LEU A 573 -20.36 -3.89 27.96
CA LEU A 573 -21.44 -4.77 28.48
C LEU A 573 -21.23 -6.27 28.19
N PRO A 574 -20.74 -6.71 27.02
CA PRO A 574 -20.45 -8.13 26.79
C PRO A 574 -19.30 -8.65 27.67
N TRP A 575 -18.30 -7.81 27.94
CA TRP A 575 -17.14 -8.13 28.76
C TRP A 575 -17.46 -8.15 30.26
N LEU A 576 -18.30 -7.22 30.72
CA LEU A 576 -18.84 -7.18 32.08
C LEU A 576 -19.78 -8.36 32.35
N PHE A 577 -20.61 -8.74 31.39
CA PHE A 577 -21.51 -9.90 31.51
C PHE A 577 -20.72 -11.23 31.53
N MET A 578 -19.67 -11.36 30.72
CA MET A 578 -18.77 -12.51 30.72
C MET A 578 -17.92 -12.61 32.00
N ALA A 579 -17.44 -11.47 32.53
CA ALA A 579 -16.72 -11.42 33.79
C ALA A 579 -17.64 -11.76 34.99
N LEU A 580 -18.89 -11.29 34.97
CA LEU A 580 -19.88 -11.60 36.00
C LEU A 580 -20.30 -13.08 35.97
N ILE A 581 -20.49 -13.68 34.78
CA ILE A 581 -20.77 -15.12 34.63
C ILE A 581 -19.59 -15.97 35.10
N ARG A 582 -18.34 -15.60 34.76
CA ARG A 582 -17.15 -16.30 35.29
C ARG A 582 -17.04 -16.18 36.80
N MET A 583 -17.36 -15.02 37.38
CA MET A 583 -17.30 -14.80 38.83
C MET A 583 -18.42 -15.56 39.57
N ILE A 584 -19.63 -15.62 39.00
CA ILE A 584 -20.76 -16.41 39.55
C ILE A 584 -20.49 -17.93 39.45
N LEU A 585 -19.87 -18.40 38.37
CA LEU A 585 -19.48 -19.81 38.22
C LEU A 585 -18.33 -20.20 39.17
N LEU A 586 -17.36 -19.30 39.41
CA LEU A 586 -16.27 -19.50 40.37
C LEU A 586 -16.75 -19.42 41.83
N LEU A 587 -17.72 -18.55 42.14
CA LEU A 587 -18.38 -18.49 43.45
C LEU A 587 -19.30 -19.69 43.68
N GLY A 588 -19.98 -20.20 42.64
CA GLY A 588 -20.82 -21.40 42.69
C GLY A 588 -20.02 -22.69 42.89
N GLN A 589 -18.81 -22.80 42.32
CA GLN A 589 -17.90 -23.91 42.58
C GLN A 589 -17.30 -23.87 44.00
N ARG A 590 -17.10 -22.69 44.58
CA ARG A 590 -16.67 -22.56 45.99
C ARG A 590 -17.80 -22.81 47.00
N TYR A 591 -19.06 -22.53 46.65
CA TYR A 591 -20.21 -22.82 47.52
C TYR A 591 -20.63 -24.30 47.54
N ARG A 592 -20.34 -25.08 46.48
CA ARG A 592 -20.63 -26.53 46.43
C ARG A 592 -19.59 -27.42 47.12
N LEU A 593 -18.44 -26.89 47.52
CA LEU A 593 -17.43 -27.60 48.33
C LEU A 593 -17.57 -27.35 49.84
N ALA A 594 -18.56 -26.54 50.28
CA ALA A 594 -18.78 -26.18 51.69
C ALA A 594 -20.09 -26.72 52.30
N ARG A 595 -20.82 -27.60 51.61
CA ARG A 595 -21.97 -28.33 52.17
C ARG A 595 -21.89 -29.81 51.79
N SER A 596 -21.17 -30.58 52.60
CA SER A 596 -21.50 -32.00 52.81
C SER A 596 -22.67 -32.06 53.79
N PRO A 597 -23.79 -32.75 53.48
CA PRO A 597 -24.71 -33.21 54.49
C PRO A 597 -24.06 -34.36 55.26
N VAL A 598 -24.19 -34.30 56.58
CA VAL A 598 -24.02 -35.41 57.51
C VAL A 598 -25.23 -36.37 57.36
N ASP A 599 -25.03 -37.62 57.77
CA ASP A 599 -26.00 -38.73 57.95
C ASP A 599 -26.09 -39.77 56.82
N SER A 600 -25.22 -40.79 56.90
CA SER A 600 -25.54 -42.08 57.56
C SER A 600 -24.26 -42.85 57.87
#